data_AF-A0A2G6R6B9-F1
#
_entry.id   AF-A0A2G6R6B9-F1
#
_cell.length_a   1.000
_cell.length_b   1.000
_cell.length_c   1.000
_cell.angle_alpha   90.00
_cell.angle_beta   90.00
_cell.angle_gamma   90.00
#
_symmetry.space_group_name_H-M   'P 1'
#
loop_
_entity.id
_entity.type
_entity.pdbx_description
1 polymer ?
#
loop_
_entity_poly.entity_id
_entity_poly.type
_entity_poly.pdbx_seq_one_letter_code
_entity_poly.pdbx_strand_id
1 'polypeptide(L)'
;FPEDKKSSLDFRLRAMLMTSAGTGNKPIEYMSAVQTADVTPFGLLRLDLIGSGMEQKIVSPAGDGKYNRFVKLDPAKPFTLKNPETGKVYGGNGGTLAIGGAGIKVGEAGWYNLEADIKALNYSTEPYFIGCVGSATPNGWDAPDQKMDYDPATDTWRINLDLVAGAIKFRKNDGWGWNMGFADGEENKMKDNVMKGKLRQAGVGNDIPIPEDGNYDIIFTILSDEAGTYEIIKK
;
A
#
# COMPACT_ATOMS: atom_id res chain seq x y z
N PHE A 1 12.38 -12.25 0.72
CA PHE A 1 12.04 -13.24 -0.33
C PHE A 1 10.64 -12.94 -0.82
N PRO A 2 10.37 -13.05 -2.13
CA PRO A 2 9.01 -12.86 -2.62
C PRO A 2 8.07 -13.88 -1.99
N GLU A 3 6.98 -13.39 -1.40
CA GLU A 3 5.93 -14.23 -0.80
C GLU A 3 5.28 -15.11 -1.85
N ASP A 4 4.93 -16.34 -1.47
CA ASP A 4 4.21 -17.32 -2.30
C ASP A 4 4.90 -17.62 -3.63
N LYS A 5 6.20 -17.33 -3.72
CA LYS A 5 7.05 -17.62 -4.87
C LYS A 5 8.21 -18.49 -4.45
N LYS A 6 8.47 -19.49 -5.29
CA LYS A 6 9.60 -20.40 -5.16
C LYS A 6 10.91 -19.59 -5.16
N SER A 7 11.69 -19.74 -4.10
CA SER A 7 12.96 -19.07 -3.85
C SER A 7 14.02 -20.08 -3.47
N SER A 8 15.22 -19.96 -4.03
CA SER A 8 16.35 -20.83 -3.70
C SER A 8 17.07 -20.32 -2.44
N LEU A 9 17.28 -21.19 -1.45
CA LEU A 9 18.05 -20.91 -0.24
C LEU A 9 19.26 -21.83 -0.12
N ASP A 10 20.37 -21.26 0.32
CA ASP A 10 21.60 -21.97 0.65
C ASP A 10 21.70 -22.20 2.16
N PHE A 11 21.88 -23.45 2.56
CA PHE A 11 22.05 -23.89 3.94
C PHE A 11 23.48 -24.36 4.17
N ARG A 12 24.09 -23.90 5.28
CA ARG A 12 25.41 -24.36 5.75
C ARG A 12 25.37 -24.55 7.25
N LEU A 13 25.95 -25.64 7.73
CA LEU A 13 26.10 -25.92 9.16
C LEU A 13 27.54 -25.62 9.59
N ARG A 14 27.67 -24.93 10.72
CA ARG A 14 28.94 -24.70 11.43
C ARG A 14 28.97 -25.54 12.69
N ALA A 15 30.00 -26.36 12.85
CA ALA A 15 30.27 -27.07 14.09
C ALA A 15 31.60 -26.58 14.68
N MET A 16 31.61 -26.33 15.99
CA MET A 16 32.83 -25.99 16.74
C MET A 16 33.04 -27.01 17.85
N LEU A 17 34.21 -27.63 17.89
CA LEU A 17 34.61 -28.52 18.98
C LEU A 17 35.62 -27.79 19.87
N MET A 18 35.31 -27.72 21.17
CA MET A 18 36.24 -27.24 22.19
C MET A 18 36.66 -28.41 23.08
N THR A 19 37.97 -28.62 23.20
CA THR A 19 38.51 -29.60 24.15
C THR A 19 38.77 -28.89 25.48
N SER A 20 38.06 -29.31 26.53
CA SER A 20 38.34 -28.87 27.89
C SER A 20 39.58 -29.59 28.40
N ALA A 21 40.76 -29.09 28.06
CA ALA A 21 41.97 -29.33 28.82
C ALA A 21 42.76 -28.03 28.81
N GLY A 22 42.83 -27.37 29.97
CA GLY A 22 43.47 -26.08 30.15
C GLY A 22 44.81 -25.97 29.42
N THR A 23 45.08 -24.76 28.92
CA THR A 23 46.20 -24.30 28.07
C THR A 23 45.87 -24.20 26.57
N GLY A 24 45.39 -23.03 26.14
CA GLY A 24 45.68 -22.43 24.82
C GLY A 24 45.16 -23.08 23.53
N ASN A 25 44.35 -24.14 23.58
CA ASN A 25 43.87 -24.79 22.36
C ASN A 25 42.82 -23.94 21.62
N LYS A 26 43.08 -23.68 20.32
CA LYS A 26 42.12 -23.02 19.42
C LYS A 26 40.97 -23.99 19.09
N PRO A 27 39.71 -23.50 18.99
CA PRO A 27 38.58 -24.33 18.57
C PRO A 27 38.84 -24.99 17.22
N ILE A 28 38.46 -26.27 17.08
CA ILE A 28 38.40 -26.92 15.78
C ILE A 28 37.05 -26.56 15.16
N GLU A 29 37.08 -25.98 13.98
CA GLU A 29 35.88 -25.55 13.26
C GLU A 29 35.67 -26.41 12.01
N TYR A 30 34.43 -26.85 11.79
CA TYR A 30 33.99 -27.52 10.58
C TYR A 30 32.80 -26.78 9.98
N MET A 31 32.85 -26.57 8.67
CA MET A 31 31.75 -26.05 7.87
C MET A 31 31.30 -27.15 6.90
N SER A 32 29.99 -27.40 6.83
CA SER A 32 29.43 -28.29 5.82
C SER A 32 29.58 -27.71 4.40
N ALA A 33 29.45 -28.55 3.38
CA ALA A 33 29.15 -28.09 2.03
C ALA A 33 27.83 -27.29 2.00
N VAL A 34 27.66 -26.46 0.97
CA VAL A 34 26.41 -25.74 0.71
C VAL A 34 25.37 -26.75 0.27
N GLN A 35 24.19 -26.72 0.89
CA GLN A 35 23.02 -27.40 0.38
C GLN A 35 21.98 -26.39 -0.03
N THR A 36 21.56 -26.48 -1.29
CA THR A 36 20.54 -25.60 -1.83
C THR A 36 19.18 -26.30 -1.76
N ALA A 37 18.17 -25.60 -1.23
CA ALA A 37 16.79 -26.08 -1.28
C ALA A 37 15.86 -24.95 -1.71
N ASP A 38 14.83 -25.34 -2.44
CA ASP A 38 13.76 -24.44 -2.83
C ASP A 38 12.75 -24.31 -1.69
N VAL A 39 12.50 -23.07 -1.27
CA VAL A 39 11.44 -22.74 -0.32
C VAL A 39 10.39 -21.88 -0.99
N THR A 40 9.15 -22.00 -0.56
CA THR A 40 8.08 -21.05 -0.90
C THR A 40 7.68 -20.39 0.40
N PRO A 41 8.19 -19.18 0.70
CA PRO A 41 7.82 -18.47 1.92
C PRO A 41 6.32 -18.23 1.91
N PHE A 42 5.66 -18.66 2.98
CA PHE A 42 4.22 -18.47 3.15
C PHE A 42 3.95 -16.97 3.30
N GLY A 43 3.17 -16.40 2.37
CA GLY A 43 2.71 -15.03 2.45
C GLY A 43 1.58 -14.85 3.45
N LEU A 44 1.09 -13.62 3.61
CA LEU A 44 -0.15 -13.40 4.33
C LEU A 44 -1.30 -14.15 3.66
N LEU A 45 -2.22 -14.68 4.47
CA LEU A 45 -3.48 -15.21 3.95
C LEU A 45 -4.16 -14.14 3.10
N ARG A 46 -4.63 -14.51 1.91
CA ARG A 46 -5.17 -13.56 0.94
C ARG A 46 -6.41 -14.05 0.21
N LEU A 47 -7.10 -13.13 -0.44
CA LEU A 47 -8.08 -13.40 -1.49
C LEU A 47 -7.64 -12.65 -2.76
N ASP A 48 -7.53 -13.38 -3.87
CA ASP A 48 -7.17 -12.83 -5.17
C ASP A 48 -8.44 -12.34 -5.90
N LEU A 49 -8.42 -11.13 -6.44
CA LEU A 49 -9.56 -10.57 -7.19
C LEU A 49 -9.53 -11.07 -8.64
N ILE A 50 -10.44 -11.96 -8.98
CA ILE A 50 -10.56 -12.56 -10.31
C ILE A 50 -11.54 -11.74 -11.15
N GLY A 51 -11.12 -11.28 -12.32
CA GLY A 51 -11.99 -10.55 -13.26
C GLY A 51 -11.98 -9.02 -13.11
N SER A 52 -11.31 -8.49 -12.08
CA SER A 52 -11.25 -7.04 -11.79
C SER A 52 -10.49 -6.20 -12.83
N GLY A 53 -9.90 -6.82 -13.85
CA GLY A 53 -9.16 -6.15 -14.92
C GLY A 53 -7.66 -5.99 -14.66
N MET A 54 -7.18 -6.27 -13.45
CA MET A 54 -5.77 -6.29 -13.09
C MET A 54 -5.49 -7.31 -11.98
N GLU A 55 -4.22 -7.69 -11.81
CA GLU A 55 -3.81 -8.52 -10.68
C GLU A 55 -3.79 -7.70 -9.40
N GLN A 56 -4.66 -8.05 -8.46
CA GLN A 56 -4.74 -7.45 -7.13
C GLN A 56 -5.33 -8.44 -6.13
N LYS A 57 -5.05 -8.21 -4.85
CA LYS A 57 -5.41 -9.10 -3.74
C LYS A 57 -5.79 -8.29 -2.51
N ILE A 58 -6.58 -8.87 -1.63
CA ILE A 58 -6.79 -8.40 -0.25
C ILE A 58 -6.19 -9.40 0.73
N VAL A 59 -5.71 -8.95 1.89
CA VAL A 59 -4.94 -9.77 2.84
C VAL A 59 -5.59 -9.81 4.21
N SER A 60 -5.32 -10.88 4.97
CA SER A 60 -5.73 -11.07 6.36
C SER A 60 -4.49 -11.18 7.25
N PRO A 61 -3.97 -10.04 7.77
CA PRO A 61 -2.77 -10.05 8.61
C PRO A 61 -2.91 -10.89 9.88
N ALA A 62 -4.12 -10.90 10.47
CA ALA A 62 -4.42 -11.69 11.66
C ALA A 62 -4.80 -13.15 11.37
N GLY A 63 -4.99 -13.51 10.10
CA GLY A 63 -5.46 -14.84 9.69
C GLY A 63 -6.83 -15.23 10.27
N ASP A 64 -7.66 -14.25 10.60
CA ASP A 64 -8.95 -14.42 11.27
C ASP A 64 -10.11 -14.62 10.30
N GLY A 65 -9.84 -14.67 8.99
CA GLY A 65 -10.85 -14.78 7.93
C GLY A 65 -11.44 -13.42 7.49
N LYS A 66 -10.91 -12.31 8.02
CA LYS A 66 -11.21 -10.96 7.56
C LYS A 66 -10.06 -10.45 6.70
N TYR A 67 -10.41 -9.94 5.54
CA TYR A 67 -9.46 -9.49 4.54
C TYR A 67 -9.74 -8.03 4.20
N ASN A 68 -8.69 -7.22 4.05
CA ASN A 68 -8.83 -5.85 3.58
C ASN A 68 -7.64 -5.42 2.72
N ARG A 69 -7.89 -4.44 1.82
CA ARG A 69 -6.89 -3.63 1.13
C ARG A 69 -7.58 -2.55 0.31
N PHE A 70 -6.82 -1.53 -0.12
CA PHE A 70 -7.23 -0.73 -1.26
C PHE A 70 -7.08 -1.49 -2.57
N VAL A 71 -8.11 -1.42 -3.40
CA VAL A 71 -8.22 -2.06 -4.72
C VAL A 71 -8.80 -1.08 -5.74
N LYS A 72 -8.40 -1.21 -7.01
CA LYS A 72 -8.94 -0.39 -8.10
C LYS A 72 -10.04 -1.18 -8.80
N LEU A 73 -11.25 -0.63 -8.82
CA LEU A 73 -12.45 -1.31 -9.32
C LEU A 73 -13.09 -0.51 -10.45
N ASP A 74 -13.78 -1.21 -11.34
CA ASP A 74 -14.49 -0.64 -12.49
C ASP A 74 -15.86 -1.34 -12.63
N PRO A 75 -16.98 -0.61 -12.77
CA PRO A 75 -18.32 -1.18 -12.95
C PRO A 75 -18.45 -2.11 -14.16
N ALA A 76 -17.59 -1.98 -15.17
CA ALA A 76 -17.54 -2.85 -16.34
C ALA A 76 -16.73 -4.14 -16.11
N LYS A 77 -16.06 -4.28 -14.95
CA LYS A 77 -15.17 -5.41 -14.60
C LYS A 77 -15.60 -6.04 -13.27
N PRO A 78 -16.78 -6.70 -13.22
CA PRO A 78 -17.21 -7.39 -12.01
C PRO A 78 -16.20 -8.48 -11.62
N PHE A 79 -15.99 -8.68 -10.33
CA PHE A 79 -14.93 -9.55 -9.82
C PHE A 79 -15.43 -10.57 -8.80
N THR A 80 -14.68 -11.65 -8.62
CA THR A 80 -14.85 -12.60 -7.51
C THR A 80 -13.58 -12.69 -6.68
N LEU A 81 -13.68 -13.26 -5.48
CA LEU A 81 -12.59 -13.39 -4.51
C LEU A 81 -12.19 -14.86 -4.40
N LYS A 82 -11.01 -15.22 -4.93
CA LYS A 82 -10.47 -16.58 -4.83
C LYS A 82 -9.57 -16.71 -3.61
N ASN A 83 -9.86 -17.68 -2.76
CA ASN A 83 -8.96 -18.09 -1.69
C ASN A 83 -7.98 -19.16 -2.24
N PRO A 84 -6.68 -18.87 -2.38
CA PRO A 84 -5.72 -19.80 -2.96
C PRO A 84 -5.47 -21.03 -2.06
N GLU A 85 -5.58 -20.89 -0.74
CA GLU A 85 -5.35 -21.98 0.22
C GLU A 85 -6.43 -23.06 0.17
N THR A 86 -7.68 -22.66 -0.11
CA THR A 86 -8.84 -23.56 -0.09
C THR A 86 -9.42 -23.85 -1.47
N GLY A 87 -9.01 -23.10 -2.49
CA GLY A 87 -9.60 -23.13 -3.83
C GLY A 87 -11.00 -22.54 -3.94
N LYS A 88 -11.60 -22.07 -2.83
CA LYS A 88 -12.95 -21.49 -2.82
C LYS A 88 -12.96 -20.15 -3.54
N VAL A 89 -14.05 -19.91 -4.29
CA VAL A 89 -14.31 -18.63 -4.96
C VAL A 89 -15.58 -18.04 -4.36
N TYR A 90 -15.48 -16.82 -3.87
CA TYR A 90 -16.58 -16.06 -3.28
C TYR A 90 -17.02 -14.96 -4.26
N GLY A 91 -18.32 -14.82 -4.44
CA GLY A 91 -18.93 -13.74 -5.22
C GLY A 91 -20.08 -13.11 -4.45
N GLY A 92 -20.73 -12.11 -5.06
CA GLY A 92 -21.89 -11.44 -4.50
C GLY A 92 -23.16 -12.29 -4.59
N ASN A 93 -24.00 -12.17 -3.57
CA ASN A 93 -25.36 -12.68 -3.52
C ASN A 93 -26.24 -11.66 -2.77
N GLY A 94 -26.89 -10.75 -3.48
CA GLY A 94 -27.80 -9.78 -2.87
C GLY A 94 -27.15 -8.88 -1.81
N GLY A 95 -25.88 -8.51 -1.98
CA GLY A 95 -25.13 -7.65 -1.03
C GLY A 95 -24.32 -8.41 0.02
N THR A 96 -24.38 -9.75 0.05
CA THR A 96 -23.51 -10.59 0.89
C THR A 96 -22.54 -11.39 0.03
N LEU A 97 -21.55 -12.05 0.66
CA LEU A 97 -20.72 -13.03 -0.03
C LEU A 97 -21.44 -14.39 -0.09
N ALA A 98 -21.16 -15.15 -1.15
CA ALA A 98 -21.51 -16.55 -1.26
C ALA A 98 -20.42 -17.31 -2.02
N ILE A 99 -20.18 -18.56 -1.63
CA ILE A 99 -19.32 -19.47 -2.40
C ILE A 99 -20.01 -19.74 -3.75
N GLY A 100 -19.29 -19.50 -4.85
CA GLY A 100 -19.86 -19.60 -6.20
C GLY A 100 -20.87 -18.49 -6.54
N GLY A 101 -20.89 -17.40 -5.77
CA GLY A 101 -21.73 -16.23 -6.05
C GLY A 101 -21.37 -15.52 -7.36
N ALA A 102 -22.23 -14.60 -7.78
CA ALA A 102 -22.02 -13.80 -8.98
C ALA A 102 -20.85 -12.82 -8.82
N GLY A 103 -20.37 -12.23 -9.92
CA GLY A 103 -19.37 -11.18 -9.84
C GLY A 103 -19.87 -9.97 -9.05
N ILE A 104 -19.07 -9.48 -8.12
CA ILE A 104 -19.29 -8.26 -7.34
C ILE A 104 -19.06 -7.06 -8.28
N LYS A 105 -19.99 -6.12 -8.28
CA LYS A 105 -19.96 -4.91 -9.12
C LYS A 105 -20.06 -3.67 -8.23
N VAL A 106 -19.26 -2.65 -8.54
CA VAL A 106 -19.33 -1.31 -7.95
C VAL A 106 -20.13 -0.35 -8.83
N GLY A 107 -20.52 0.80 -8.29
CA GLY A 107 -21.27 1.83 -9.03
C GLY A 107 -20.38 2.64 -9.98
N GLU A 108 -19.18 3.01 -9.54
CA GLU A 108 -18.27 3.91 -10.26
C GLU A 108 -16.85 3.36 -10.29
N ALA A 109 -16.07 3.76 -11.30
CA ALA A 109 -14.67 3.37 -11.39
C ALA A 109 -13.83 4.18 -10.38
N GLY A 110 -12.89 3.54 -9.71
CA GLY A 110 -12.03 4.23 -8.76
C GLY A 110 -11.32 3.30 -7.78
N TRP A 111 -10.65 3.91 -6.82
CA TRP A 111 -10.05 3.22 -5.68
C TRP A 111 -11.10 3.00 -4.58
N TYR A 112 -11.10 1.81 -4.00
CA TYR A 112 -12.01 1.39 -2.94
C TYR A 112 -11.24 0.74 -1.80
N ASN A 113 -11.67 0.95 -0.57
CA ASN A 113 -11.38 0.03 0.52
C ASN A 113 -12.34 -1.16 0.39
N LEU A 114 -11.79 -2.34 0.08
CA LEU A 114 -12.55 -3.58 0.01
C LEU A 114 -12.28 -4.38 1.27
N GLU A 115 -13.35 -4.67 2.01
CA GLU A 115 -13.31 -5.58 3.16
C GLU A 115 -14.16 -6.82 2.87
N ALA A 116 -13.69 -7.99 3.32
CA ALA A 116 -14.39 -9.25 3.17
C ALA A 116 -14.22 -10.11 4.43
N ASP A 117 -15.34 -10.58 5.00
CA ASP A 117 -15.34 -11.59 6.06
C ASP A 117 -15.91 -12.90 5.48
N ILE A 118 -15.03 -13.88 5.24
CA ILE A 118 -15.44 -15.16 4.64
C ILE A 118 -16.09 -16.12 5.66
N LYS A 119 -16.05 -15.80 6.96
CA LYS A 119 -16.73 -16.57 8.02
C LYS A 119 -18.16 -16.09 8.19
N ALA A 120 -18.34 -14.76 8.23
CA ALA A 120 -19.65 -14.12 8.28
C ALA A 120 -20.33 -14.04 6.90
N LEU A 121 -19.58 -14.31 5.82
CA LEU A 121 -20.02 -14.20 4.44
C LEU A 121 -20.56 -12.79 4.10
N ASN A 122 -19.82 -11.76 4.48
CA ASN A 122 -20.12 -10.37 4.15
C ASN A 122 -18.93 -9.69 3.45
N TYR A 123 -19.22 -8.57 2.79
CA TYR A 123 -18.19 -7.70 2.22
C TYR A 123 -18.69 -6.25 2.19
N SER A 124 -17.77 -5.30 2.08
CA SER A 124 -18.06 -3.89 1.82
C SER A 124 -17.10 -3.34 0.78
N THR A 125 -17.58 -2.38 -0.01
CA THR A 125 -16.77 -1.66 -1.00
C THR A 125 -17.03 -0.18 -0.81
N GLU A 126 -16.16 0.50 -0.08
CA GLU A 126 -16.28 1.92 0.20
C GLU A 126 -15.31 2.71 -0.70
N PRO A 127 -15.76 3.72 -1.46
CA PRO A 127 -14.87 4.58 -2.22
C PRO A 127 -13.78 5.16 -1.32
N TYR A 128 -12.53 5.02 -1.75
CA TYR A 128 -11.36 5.50 -1.02
C TYR A 128 -10.33 5.98 -2.04
N PHE A 129 -10.23 7.30 -2.20
CA PHE A 129 -9.19 7.90 -3.01
C PHE A 129 -8.56 9.09 -2.29
N ILE A 130 -7.28 9.31 -2.57
CA ILE A 130 -6.54 10.50 -2.15
C ILE A 130 -6.39 11.41 -3.36
N GLY A 131 -6.66 12.69 -3.15
CA GLY A 131 -6.46 13.75 -4.12
C GLY A 131 -5.39 14.74 -3.68
N CYS A 132 -4.64 15.27 -4.63
CA CYS A 132 -3.83 16.48 -4.47
C CYS A 132 -4.71 17.70 -4.79
N VAL A 133 -4.74 18.67 -3.87
CA VAL A 133 -5.57 19.87 -3.94
C VAL A 133 -4.78 21.08 -3.48
N GLY A 134 -5.05 22.26 -4.02
CA GLY A 134 -4.43 23.51 -3.58
C GLY A 134 -4.24 24.53 -4.68
N SER A 135 -3.85 25.75 -4.31
CA SER A 135 -3.65 26.85 -5.27
C SER A 135 -2.63 26.55 -6.37
N ALA A 136 -1.74 25.59 -6.14
CA ALA A 136 -0.78 25.10 -7.14
C ALA A 136 -1.39 24.14 -8.18
N THR A 137 -2.62 23.66 -7.97
CA THR A 137 -3.28 22.63 -8.78
C THR A 137 -4.34 23.21 -9.74
N PRO A 138 -4.74 22.52 -10.82
CA PRO A 138 -5.70 23.05 -11.82
C PRO A 138 -7.06 23.53 -11.29
N ASN A 139 -7.55 22.95 -10.18
CA ASN A 139 -8.83 23.31 -9.57
C ASN A 139 -8.69 24.11 -8.28
N GLY A 140 -7.48 24.57 -7.95
CA GLY A 140 -7.25 25.31 -6.72
C GLY A 140 -7.67 24.50 -5.48
N TRP A 141 -8.42 25.13 -4.59
CA TRP A 141 -8.96 24.50 -3.37
C TRP A 141 -10.32 23.81 -3.58
N ASP A 142 -10.85 23.84 -4.81
CA ASP A 142 -12.17 23.29 -5.16
C ASP A 142 -12.08 21.83 -5.62
N ALA A 143 -13.20 21.11 -5.49
CA ALA A 143 -13.34 19.77 -6.04
C ALA A 143 -13.64 19.80 -7.56
N PRO A 144 -13.32 18.75 -8.33
CA PRO A 144 -12.64 17.53 -7.90
C PRO A 144 -11.13 17.71 -7.72
N ASP A 145 -10.53 16.97 -6.78
CA ASP A 145 -9.08 16.94 -6.60
C ASP A 145 -8.38 16.21 -7.76
N GLN A 146 -7.09 16.46 -7.91
CA GLN A 146 -6.22 15.69 -8.80
C GLN A 146 -5.98 14.32 -8.18
N LYS A 147 -6.62 13.28 -8.73
CA LYS A 147 -6.66 11.94 -8.14
C LYS A 147 -5.29 11.26 -8.20
N MET A 148 -4.84 10.75 -7.07
CA MET A 148 -3.61 9.97 -6.97
C MET A 148 -3.91 8.48 -7.19
N ASP A 149 -2.90 7.76 -7.67
CA ASP A 149 -2.91 6.30 -7.77
C ASP A 149 -2.16 5.65 -6.61
N TYR A 150 -2.72 4.58 -6.06
CA TYR A 150 -2.10 3.85 -4.97
C TYR A 150 -1.17 2.74 -5.48
N ASP A 151 0.06 2.73 -4.98
CA ASP A 151 1.05 1.69 -5.22
C ASP A 151 1.02 0.65 -4.07
N PRO A 152 0.51 -0.56 -4.33
CA PRO A 152 0.45 -1.63 -3.34
C PRO A 152 1.82 -2.11 -2.85
N ALA A 153 2.89 -1.94 -3.65
CA ALA A 153 4.21 -2.47 -3.31
C ALA A 153 4.95 -1.60 -2.29
N THR A 154 4.60 -0.32 -2.20
CA THR A 154 5.25 0.66 -1.34
C THR A 154 4.31 1.31 -0.34
N ASP A 155 3.01 0.99 -0.40
CA ASP A 155 1.95 1.60 0.39
C ASP A 155 1.92 3.14 0.26
N THR A 156 2.11 3.64 -0.96
CA THR A 156 2.14 5.07 -1.26
C THR A 156 1.08 5.48 -2.28
N TRP A 157 0.59 6.71 -2.18
CA TRP A 157 -0.22 7.38 -3.20
C TRP A 157 0.69 8.23 -4.07
N ARG A 158 0.50 8.19 -5.39
CA ARG A 158 1.35 8.86 -6.37
C ARG A 158 0.57 9.60 -7.43
N ILE A 159 1.11 10.73 -7.87
CA ILE A 159 0.62 11.44 -9.05
C ILE A 159 1.80 12.15 -9.72
N ASN A 160 1.81 12.15 -11.06
CA ASN A 160 2.63 13.08 -11.82
C ASN A 160 1.72 14.25 -12.25
N LEU A 161 2.09 15.47 -11.89
CA LEU A 161 1.23 16.63 -12.05
C LEU A 161 2.03 17.90 -12.34
N ASP A 162 1.54 18.69 -13.29
CA ASP A 162 2.01 20.06 -13.49
C ASP A 162 1.44 20.95 -12.39
N LEU A 163 2.33 21.63 -11.67
CA LEU A 163 2.00 22.56 -10.61
C LEU A 163 2.49 23.96 -10.96
N VAL A 164 1.79 24.97 -10.44
CA VAL A 164 2.27 26.36 -10.39
C VAL A 164 2.78 26.70 -8.99
N ALA A 165 3.52 27.80 -8.86
CA ALA A 165 3.90 28.35 -7.57
C ALA A 165 2.65 28.59 -6.71
N GLY A 166 2.64 28.07 -5.49
CA GLY A 166 1.44 28.05 -4.65
C GLY A 166 1.57 27.10 -3.48
N ALA A 167 0.50 26.42 -3.13
CA ALA A 167 0.52 25.40 -2.09
C ALA A 167 -0.41 24.23 -2.42
N ILE A 168 -0.14 23.07 -1.80
CA ILE A 168 -0.96 21.87 -1.90
C ILE A 168 -1.27 21.25 -0.53
N LYS A 169 -2.27 20.37 -0.51
CA LYS A 169 -2.61 19.42 0.55
C LYS A 169 -3.05 18.10 -0.09
N PHE A 170 -3.15 17.06 0.74
CA PHE A 170 -3.77 15.79 0.35
C PHE A 170 -5.13 15.65 1.03
N ARG A 171 -6.15 15.26 0.27
CA ARG A 171 -7.53 15.20 0.75
C ARG A 171 -8.16 13.87 0.40
N LYS A 172 -8.89 13.27 1.33
CA LYS A 172 -9.61 12.01 1.10
C LYS A 172 -10.97 12.30 0.49
N ASN A 173 -11.34 11.57 -0.56
CA ASN A 173 -12.68 11.55 -1.14
C ASN A 173 -13.23 12.95 -1.52
N ASP A 174 -12.39 13.86 -2.01
CA ASP A 174 -12.76 15.26 -2.33
C ASP A 174 -13.38 16.04 -1.15
N GLY A 175 -13.17 15.58 0.09
CA GLY A 175 -13.83 16.10 1.27
C GLY A 175 -12.84 16.58 2.34
N TRP A 176 -13.12 17.72 2.97
CA TRP A 176 -12.25 18.31 3.99
C TRP A 176 -12.20 17.55 5.32
N GLY A 177 -13.10 16.58 5.53
CA GLY A 177 -13.20 15.82 6.79
C GLY A 177 -11.92 15.09 7.18
N TRP A 178 -11.17 14.58 6.19
CA TRP A 178 -9.81 14.11 6.40
C TRP A 178 -8.90 14.71 5.33
N ASN A 179 -7.89 15.46 5.77
CA ASN A 179 -6.88 16.04 4.90
C ASN A 179 -5.55 16.17 5.66
N MET A 180 -4.47 16.08 4.91
CA MET A 180 -3.11 16.09 5.41
C MET A 180 -2.38 17.31 4.87
N GLY A 181 -1.69 17.98 5.78
CA GLY A 181 -0.90 19.16 5.50
C GLY A 181 0.45 19.10 6.20
N PHE A 182 1.24 20.13 5.99
CA PHE A 182 2.57 20.30 6.56
C PHE A 182 2.57 20.20 8.10
N ALA A 183 3.52 19.47 8.67
CA ALA A 183 3.70 19.40 10.11
C ALA A 183 4.56 20.57 10.62
N ASP A 184 4.22 21.11 11.81
CA ASP A 184 4.99 22.22 12.40
C ASP A 184 6.44 21.83 12.65
N GLY A 185 7.36 22.79 12.45
CA GLY A 185 8.78 22.63 12.74
C GLY A 185 9.58 21.84 11.69
N GLU A 186 8.94 21.38 10.62
CA GLU A 186 9.61 20.81 9.46
C GLU A 186 10.13 21.94 8.53
N GLU A 187 11.22 21.69 7.79
CA GLU A 187 11.67 22.60 6.74
C GLU A 187 11.14 22.13 5.37
N ASN A 188 10.22 22.89 4.75
CA ASN A 188 9.83 22.62 3.36
C ASN A 188 10.75 23.36 2.40
N LYS A 189 11.90 22.77 2.10
CA LYS A 189 12.87 23.35 1.16
C LYS A 189 13.20 22.34 0.06
N MET A 190 13.19 22.83 -1.17
CA MET A 190 13.71 22.09 -2.31
C MET A 190 15.21 21.91 -2.15
N LYS A 191 15.68 20.66 -2.14
CA LYS A 191 17.09 20.31 -2.17
C LYS A 191 17.31 19.22 -3.21
N ASP A 192 18.21 19.46 -4.16
CA ASP A 192 18.55 18.50 -5.22
C ASP A 192 17.28 18.00 -5.97
N ASN A 193 16.37 18.94 -6.29
CA ASN A 193 15.07 18.69 -6.92
C ASN A 193 14.08 17.83 -6.09
N VAL A 194 14.35 17.62 -4.80
CA VAL A 194 13.44 16.89 -3.90
C VAL A 194 13.02 17.75 -2.71
N MET A 195 11.72 17.77 -2.41
CA MET A 195 11.15 18.21 -1.15
C MET A 195 10.57 17.00 -0.43
N LYS A 196 10.86 16.85 0.85
CA LYS A 196 10.28 15.78 1.67
C LYS A 196 10.07 16.27 3.09
N GLY A 197 9.06 15.73 3.75
CA GLY A 197 8.76 16.13 5.11
C GLY A 197 7.66 15.30 5.73
N LYS A 198 7.39 15.59 6.99
CA LYS A 198 6.27 15.00 7.72
C LYS A 198 5.00 15.80 7.50
N LEU A 199 3.90 15.07 7.55
CA LEU A 199 2.55 15.59 7.48
C LEU A 199 1.82 15.28 8.77
N ARG A 200 0.86 16.14 9.07
CA ARG A 200 -0.14 15.91 10.12
C ARG A 200 -1.53 16.06 9.56
N GLN A 201 -2.48 15.39 10.19
CA GLN A 201 -3.89 15.68 9.97
C GLN A 201 -4.14 17.11 10.41
N ALA A 202 -4.79 17.90 9.56
CA ALA A 202 -4.85 19.34 9.76
C ALA A 202 -6.17 19.96 9.34
N GLY A 203 -6.47 21.11 9.95
CA GLY A 203 -7.36 22.14 9.41
C GLY A 203 -6.59 23.16 8.54
N VAL A 204 -7.16 24.36 8.40
CA VAL A 204 -6.59 25.48 7.61
C VAL A 204 -5.18 25.88 8.12
N GLY A 205 -4.27 26.23 7.21
CA GLY A 205 -3.00 26.91 7.54
C GLY A 205 -1.73 26.04 7.52
N ASN A 206 -1.87 24.76 7.21
CA ASN A 206 -0.76 23.79 7.16
C ASN A 206 -0.51 23.34 5.71
N ASP A 207 -0.40 24.28 4.79
CA ASP A 207 -0.30 23.94 3.37
C ASP A 207 1.17 23.67 3.01
N ILE A 208 1.40 22.77 2.06
CA ILE A 208 2.74 22.42 1.59
C ILE A 208 3.10 23.40 0.47
N PRO A 209 4.02 24.37 0.67
CA PRO A 209 4.37 25.31 -0.39
C PRO A 209 5.06 24.63 -1.57
N ILE A 210 4.67 25.05 -2.76
CA ILE A 210 5.29 24.71 -4.04
C ILE A 210 6.00 25.99 -4.52
N PRO A 211 7.34 25.99 -4.58
CA PRO A 211 8.11 27.24 -4.71
C PRO A 211 8.05 27.87 -6.11
N GLU A 212 7.82 27.06 -7.14
CA GLU A 212 7.87 27.48 -8.54
C GLU A 212 7.07 26.52 -9.41
N ASP A 213 6.82 26.93 -10.64
CA ASP A 213 6.12 26.11 -11.63
C ASP A 213 6.99 24.92 -12.07
N GLY A 214 6.34 23.82 -12.44
CA GLY A 214 7.01 22.65 -12.99
C GLY A 214 6.16 21.39 -13.01
N ASN A 215 6.73 20.33 -13.58
CA ASN A 215 6.18 18.99 -13.49
C ASN A 215 6.77 18.26 -12.29
N TYR A 216 5.93 17.63 -11.48
CA TYR A 216 6.34 16.99 -10.24
C TYR A 216 5.83 15.56 -10.15
N ASP A 217 6.70 14.64 -9.72
CA ASP A 217 6.26 13.38 -9.12
C ASP A 217 5.98 13.62 -7.64
N ILE A 218 4.75 13.39 -7.22
CA ILE A 218 4.30 13.59 -5.84
C ILE A 218 3.99 12.23 -5.26
N ILE A 219 4.61 11.92 -4.12
CA ILE A 219 4.46 10.68 -3.38
C ILE A 219 3.97 11.05 -1.98
N PHE A 220 2.90 10.38 -1.56
CA PHE A 220 2.30 10.55 -0.25
C PHE A 220 2.17 9.21 0.47
N THR A 221 2.62 9.16 1.71
CA THR A 221 2.52 7.97 2.58
C THR A 221 1.66 8.29 3.79
N ILE A 222 0.62 7.49 4.01
CA ILE A 222 -0.20 7.53 5.22
C ILE A 222 0.46 6.62 6.26
N LEU A 223 0.84 7.17 7.41
CA LEU A 223 1.40 6.38 8.52
C LEU A 223 0.32 6.06 9.57
N SER A 224 -0.61 6.98 9.78
CA SER A 224 -1.81 6.84 10.61
C SER A 224 -2.86 7.86 10.18
N ASP A 225 -4.03 7.86 10.85
CA ASP A 225 -5.04 8.90 10.62
C ASP A 225 -4.53 10.31 10.96
N GLU A 226 -3.52 10.43 11.83
CA GLU A 226 -2.96 11.69 12.32
C GLU A 226 -1.65 12.10 11.63
N ALA A 227 -0.94 11.17 10.99
CA ALA A 227 0.42 11.37 10.53
C ALA A 227 0.71 10.75 9.15
N GLY A 228 1.59 11.40 8.40
CA GLY A 228 2.04 10.92 7.09
C GLY A 228 3.39 11.53 6.70
N THR A 229 3.86 11.20 5.52
CA THR A 229 5.03 11.83 4.90
C THR A 229 4.77 12.12 3.43
N TYR A 230 5.49 13.08 2.89
CA TYR A 230 5.51 13.35 1.45
C TYR A 230 6.93 13.35 0.90
N GLU A 231 7.01 13.08 -0.40
CA GLU A 231 8.16 13.34 -1.24
C GLU A 231 7.66 13.94 -2.56
N ILE A 232 8.15 15.13 -2.92
CA ILE A 232 7.80 15.85 -4.13
C ILE A 232 9.10 16.05 -4.92
N ILE A 233 9.15 15.49 -6.12
CA ILE A 233 10.35 15.44 -6.96
C ILE A 233 10.08 16.27 -8.21
N LYS A 234 10.80 17.37 -8.39
CA LYS A 234 10.75 18.17 -9.62
C LYS A 234 11.46 17.42 -10.74
N LYS A 235 10.82 17.36 -11.92
CA LYS A 235 11.39 16.75 -13.13
C LYS A 235 12.27 17.69 -13.91
#